data_AF-A0A233SA75-F1
#
_entry.id   AF-A0A233SA75-F1
#
_cell.length_a   1.000
_cell.length_b   1.000
_cell.length_c   1.000
_cell.angle_alpha   90.00
_cell.angle_beta   90.00
_cell.angle_gamma   90.00
#
_symmetry.space_group_name_H-M   'P 1'
#
loop_
_entity.id
_entity.type
_entity.pdbx_description
1 polymer ?
#
loop_
_entity_poly.entity_id
_entity_poly.type
_entity_poly.pdbx_seq_one_letter_code
_entity_poly.pdbx_strand_id
1 'polypeptide(L)'
;MCALPTGGLDGSVPTRNTRRGHIPGSHSLPGRELLDSAGRVLPGPDLAARVGEVLDTAGSPVVLYCGGGISAAAAALALTVLGRDDIAVYDGSLEEWSKDPALPLELGG
;
A
#
# COMPACT_ATOMS: atom_id res chain seq x y z
N MET A 1 3.30 -3.24 -3.12
CA MET A 1 3.17 -1.94 -2.42
C MET A 1 2.17 -2.08 -1.28
N CYS A 2 2.61 -1.81 -0.06
CA CYS A 2 1.76 -1.83 1.12
C CYS A 2 1.18 -0.44 1.38
N ALA A 3 -0.15 -0.31 1.39
CA ALA A 3 -0.84 0.95 1.59
C ALA A 3 -1.27 1.22 3.04
N LEU A 4 -0.72 0.45 3.99
CA LEU A 4 -0.89 0.71 5.42
C LEU A 4 0.06 1.82 5.90
N PRO A 5 -0.25 2.51 7.01
CA PRO A 5 0.72 3.32 7.73
C PRO A 5 1.94 2.50 8.17
N THR A 6 3.08 3.15 8.44
CA THR A 6 4.34 2.50 8.83
C THR A 6 4.17 1.42 9.90
N GLY A 7 3.41 1.71 10.96
CA GLY A 7 3.20 0.73 12.03
C GLY A 7 2.49 -0.56 11.60
N GLY A 8 1.66 -0.48 10.54
CA GLY A 8 0.99 -1.64 9.95
C GLY A 8 1.89 -2.42 9.00
N LEU A 9 2.84 -1.75 8.32
CA LEU A 9 3.86 -2.38 7.49
C LEU A 9 4.86 -3.14 8.36
N ASP A 10 5.46 -2.47 9.35
CA ASP A 10 6.53 -3.04 10.18
C ASP A 10 6.02 -4.03 11.25
N GLY A 11 4.69 -4.07 11.46
CA GLY A 11 4.04 -4.93 12.44
C GLY A 11 4.19 -4.46 13.90
N SER A 12 4.62 -3.22 14.12
CA SER A 12 4.79 -2.61 15.45
C SER A 12 3.46 -2.31 16.14
N VAL A 13 2.38 -2.07 15.38
CA VAL A 13 1.04 -1.86 15.95
C VAL A 13 0.15 -3.09 15.78
N PRO A 14 -0.80 -3.34 16.71
CA PRO A 14 -1.83 -4.33 16.52
C PRO A 14 -2.65 -4.05 15.26
N THR A 15 -3.00 -5.11 14.54
CA THR A 15 -3.90 -5.04 13.38
C THR A 15 -5.01 -6.08 13.55
N ARG A 16 -6.03 -6.00 12.71
CA ARG A 16 -7.09 -7.02 12.64
C ARG A 16 -6.67 -8.31 11.90
N ASN A 17 -5.47 -8.33 11.33
CA ASN A 17 -4.95 -9.46 10.56
C ASN A 17 -4.53 -10.58 11.50
N THR A 18 -4.63 -11.84 11.05
CA THR A 18 -4.28 -13.00 11.88
C THR A 18 -2.79 -13.04 12.24
N ARG A 19 -1.94 -12.50 11.37
CA ARG A 19 -0.49 -12.36 11.56
C ARG A 19 -0.07 -10.94 11.21
N ARG A 20 0.90 -10.40 11.95
CA ARG A 20 1.45 -9.04 11.74
C ARG A 20 2.58 -9.06 10.71
N GLY A 21 2.86 -7.88 10.14
CA GLY A 21 3.91 -7.67 9.15
C GLY A 21 3.36 -7.39 7.77
N HIS A 22 4.25 -7.43 6.79
CA HIS A 22 3.96 -7.14 5.38
C HIS A 22 4.42 -8.29 4.47
N ILE A 23 3.93 -8.29 3.22
CA ILE A 23 4.34 -9.27 2.21
C ILE A 23 5.80 -8.96 1.82
N PRO A 24 6.71 -9.95 1.80
CA PRO A 24 8.13 -9.72 1.53
C PRO A 24 8.41 -8.87 0.29
N GLY A 25 9.40 -7.98 0.39
CA GLY A 25 9.79 -7.08 -0.71
C GLY A 25 8.80 -5.96 -1.01
N SER A 26 7.83 -5.70 -0.11
CA SER A 26 6.89 -4.59 -0.29
C SER A 26 7.49 -3.27 0.11
N HIS A 27 7.36 -2.25 -0.74
CA HIS A 27 7.60 -0.86 -0.36
C HIS A 27 6.35 -0.21 0.27
N SER A 28 6.59 0.78 1.12
CA SER A 28 5.55 1.57 1.79
C SER A 28 4.98 2.63 0.84
N LEU A 29 3.65 2.67 0.72
CA LEU A 29 2.93 3.75 0.04
C LEU A 29 1.59 4.01 0.76
N PRO A 30 1.60 4.63 1.96
CA PRO A 30 0.42 4.73 2.80
C PRO A 30 -0.71 5.52 2.12
N GLY A 31 -1.84 4.88 1.85
CA GLY A 31 -2.90 5.49 1.04
C GLY A 31 -3.49 6.76 1.63
N ARG A 32 -3.46 6.92 2.96
CA ARG A 32 -3.93 8.14 3.65
C ARG A 32 -3.08 9.37 3.35
N GLU A 33 -1.78 9.18 3.12
CA GLU A 33 -0.83 10.26 2.85
C GLU A 33 -0.94 10.81 1.43
N LEU A 34 -1.72 10.15 0.57
CA LEU A 34 -2.02 10.55 -0.79
C LEU A 34 -3.31 11.39 -0.89
N LEU A 35 -3.98 11.61 0.25
CA LEU A 35 -5.23 12.35 0.35
C LEU A 35 -5.06 13.58 1.26
N ASP A 36 -5.76 14.66 0.92
CA ASP A 36 -5.86 15.85 1.76
C ASP A 36 -6.74 15.63 3.01
N SER A 37 -6.91 16.68 3.82
CA SER A 37 -7.76 16.63 5.03
C SER A 37 -9.25 16.45 4.72
N ALA A 38 -9.69 16.80 3.51
CA ALA A 38 -11.06 16.61 3.01
C ALA A 38 -11.27 15.25 2.32
N GLY A 39 -10.24 14.42 2.21
CA GLY A 39 -10.28 13.10 1.58
C GLY A 39 -10.15 13.13 0.05
N ARG A 40 -9.73 14.24 -0.53
CA ARG A 40 -9.47 14.36 -1.98
C ARG A 40 -8.04 13.92 -2.27
N VAL A 41 -7.82 13.36 -3.45
CA VAL A 41 -6.46 13.07 -3.93
C VAL A 41 -5.64 14.37 -3.95
N LEU A 42 -4.40 14.31 -3.46
CA LEU A 42 -3.50 15.46 -3.47
C LEU A 42 -3.29 16.00 -4.90
N PRO A 43 -3.03 17.31 -5.06
CA PRO A 43 -2.70 17.89 -6.37
C PRO A 43 -1.44 17.26 -6.97
N GLY A 44 -1.36 17.24 -8.31
CA GLY A 44 -0.30 16.57 -9.07
C GLY A 44 1.14 16.77 -8.54
N PRO A 45 1.60 18.00 -8.22
CA PRO A 45 2.94 18.21 -7.69
C PRO A 45 3.19 17.56 -6.32
N ASP A 46 2.26 17.73 -5.38
CA ASP A 46 2.37 17.17 -4.03
C ASP A 46 2.24 15.64 -4.08
N LEU A 47 1.34 15.15 -4.92
CA LEU A 47 1.13 13.74 -5.14
C LEU A 47 2.36 13.08 -5.78
N ALA A 48 2.92 13.68 -6.82
CA ALA A 48 4.14 13.22 -7.47
C ALA A 48 5.33 13.23 -6.50
N ALA A 49 5.45 14.24 -5.63
CA ALA A 49 6.49 14.26 -4.59
C ALA A 49 6.34 13.12 -3.58
N ARG A 50 5.10 12.75 -3.22
CA ARG A 50 4.82 11.63 -2.30
C ARG A 50 5.00 10.26 -2.94
N VAL A 51 4.76 10.17 -4.24
CA VAL A 51 4.75 8.92 -4.99
C VAL A 51 6.11 8.65 -5.67
N GLY A 52 6.86 9.70 -6.02
CA GLY A 52 7.98 9.66 -6.97
C GLY A 52 9.05 8.62 -6.68
N GLU A 53 9.49 8.50 -5.43
CA GLU A 53 10.53 7.51 -5.06
C GLU A 53 10.06 6.05 -5.22
N VAL A 54 8.75 5.80 -5.13
CA VAL A 54 8.15 4.47 -5.14
C VAL A 54 7.85 3.97 -6.57
N LEU A 55 7.71 4.88 -7.54
CA LEU A 55 7.44 4.50 -8.93
C LEU A 55 8.70 4.24 -9.74
N ASP A 56 9.77 4.99 -9.50
CA ASP A 56 11.04 4.84 -10.23
C ASP A 56 11.73 3.49 -9.95
N THR A 57 11.35 2.84 -8.85
CA THR A 57 11.89 1.54 -8.42
C THR A 57 11.07 0.34 -8.91
N ALA A 58 9.88 0.55 -9.46
CA ALA A 58 8.91 -0.54 -9.62
C ALA A 58 9.24 -1.53 -10.74
N GLY A 59 9.90 -1.12 -11.84
CA GLY A 59 10.41 -1.97 -12.92
C GLY A 59 9.46 -3.04 -13.52
N SER A 60 8.18 -3.04 -13.15
CA SER A 60 7.22 -4.15 -13.25
C SER A 60 5.82 -3.65 -12.83
N PRO A 61 4.75 -4.42 -13.10
CA PRO A 61 3.41 -4.08 -12.67
C PRO A 61 3.31 -3.89 -11.14
N VAL A 62 2.62 -2.84 -10.70
CA VAL A 62 2.49 -2.51 -9.29
C VAL A 62 1.25 -3.18 -8.69
N VAL A 63 1.47 -4.06 -7.71
CA VAL A 63 0.39 -4.64 -6.91
C VAL A 63 0.25 -3.88 -5.59
N LEU A 64 -0.94 -3.36 -5.33
CA LEU A 64 -1.31 -2.63 -4.12
C LEU A 64 -2.14 -3.51 -3.20
N TYR A 65 -1.84 -3.48 -1.90
CA TYR A 65 -2.63 -4.16 -0.88
C TYR A 65 -2.58 -3.38 0.44
N CYS A 66 -3.48 -3.67 1.37
CA CYS A 66 -3.41 -3.12 2.73
C CYS A 66 -3.88 -4.15 3.76
N GLY A 67 -4.70 -3.76 4.74
CA GLY A 67 -5.43 -4.70 5.58
C GLY A 67 -6.53 -5.45 4.82
N GLY A 68 -7.38 -4.71 4.10
CA GLY A 68 -8.57 -5.25 3.42
C GLY A 68 -9.01 -4.37 2.24
N GLY A 69 -8.08 -4.02 1.36
CA GLY A 69 -8.34 -3.30 0.12
C GLY A 69 -8.58 -1.79 0.19
N ILE A 70 -9.18 -1.23 1.26
CA ILE A 70 -9.63 0.19 1.27
C ILE A 70 -8.50 1.19 1.00
N SER A 71 -7.43 1.16 1.81
CA SER A 71 -6.29 2.07 1.60
C SER A 71 -5.52 1.78 0.31
N ALA A 72 -5.55 0.53 -0.18
CA ALA A 72 -4.95 0.16 -1.44
C ALA A 72 -5.70 0.78 -2.63
N ALA A 73 -7.03 0.85 -2.57
CA ALA A 73 -7.85 1.52 -3.57
C ALA A 73 -7.58 3.04 -3.62
N ALA A 74 -7.38 3.69 -2.47
CA ALA A 74 -6.99 5.09 -2.42
C ALA A 74 -5.62 5.33 -3.10
N ALA A 75 -4.65 4.46 -2.82
CA ALA A 75 -3.35 4.51 -3.49
C ALA A 75 -3.45 4.23 -4.99
N ALA A 76 -4.29 3.28 -5.41
CA ALA A 76 -4.53 2.98 -6.82
C ALA A 76 -5.09 4.20 -7.55
N LEU A 77 -6.12 4.85 -6.99
CA LEU A 77 -6.70 6.07 -7.55
C LEU A 77 -5.65 7.18 -7.72
N ALA A 78 -4.82 7.39 -6.70
CA ALA A 78 -3.72 8.35 -6.75
C ALA A 78 -2.73 8.05 -7.89
N LEU A 79 -2.31 6.79 -8.05
CA LEU A 79 -1.42 6.38 -9.14
C LEU A 79 -2.08 6.57 -10.52
N THR A 80 -3.37 6.27 -10.65
CA THR A 80 -4.14 6.51 -11.87
C THR A 80 -4.23 8.00 -12.21
N VAL A 81 -4.41 8.88 -11.21
CA VAL A 81 -4.40 10.34 -11.41
C VAL A 81 -3.05 10.84 -11.93
N LEU A 82 -1.95 10.18 -11.55
CA LEU A 82 -0.60 10.44 -12.08
C LEU A 82 -0.34 9.78 -13.45
N GLY A 83 -1.35 9.12 -14.04
CA GLY A 83 -1.26 8.49 -15.35
C GLY A 83 -0.63 7.09 -15.36
N ARG A 84 -0.50 6.43 -14.20
CA ARG A 84 -0.02 5.05 -14.12
C ARG A 84 -1.17 4.05 -14.26
N ASP A 85 -1.07 3.18 -15.24
CA ASP A 85 -2.12 2.24 -15.66
C ASP A 85 -1.75 0.76 -15.44
N ASP A 86 -0.47 0.44 -15.24
CA ASP A 86 0.05 -0.89 -14.93
C ASP A 86 -0.09 -1.27 -13.44
N ILE A 87 -1.24 -0.98 -12.84
CA ILE A 87 -1.52 -1.22 -11.43
C ILE A 87 -2.61 -2.27 -11.22
N ALA A 88 -2.49 -3.07 -10.16
CA ALA A 88 -3.51 -4.00 -9.71
C ALA A 88 -3.75 -3.81 -8.21
N VAL A 89 -5.00 -3.98 -7.77
CA VAL A 89 -5.35 -4.05 -6.34
C VAL A 89 -5.57 -5.51 -5.98
N TYR A 90 -4.80 -6.00 -5.01
CA TYR A 90 -5.07 -7.25 -4.32
C TYR A 90 -6.07 -6.98 -3.18
N ASP A 91 -7.34 -7.16 -3.49
CA ASP A 91 -8.48 -6.80 -2.63
C ASP A 91 -8.54 -7.64 -1.35
N GLY A 92 -8.23 -8.94 -1.43
CA GLY A 92 -8.10 -9.82 -0.27
C GLY A 92 -7.04 -9.37 0.73
N SER A 93 -5.97 -8.73 0.25
CA SER A 93 -5.01 -8.00 1.09
C SER A 93 -4.44 -8.86 2.24
N LEU A 94 -3.99 -8.25 3.35
CA LEU A 94 -3.48 -9.00 4.49
C LEU A 94 -4.56 -9.81 5.23
N GLU A 95 -5.84 -9.42 5.14
CA GLU A 95 -6.95 -10.23 5.67
C GLU A 95 -7.04 -11.61 5.04
N GLU A 96 -6.68 -11.75 3.76
CA GLU A 96 -6.55 -13.03 3.07
C GLU A 96 -5.17 -13.65 3.30
N TRP A 97 -4.10 -12.92 2.96
CA TRP A 97 -2.72 -13.44 2.98
C TRP A 97 -2.29 -13.95 4.37
N SER A 98 -2.69 -13.24 5.43
CA SER A 98 -2.29 -13.61 6.79
C SER A 98 -2.97 -14.88 7.32
N LYS A 99 -4.04 -15.38 6.67
CA LYS A 99 -4.76 -16.59 7.09
C LYS A 99 -4.02 -17.88 6.72
N ASP A 100 -3.27 -17.88 5.63
CA ASP A 100 -2.47 -19.04 5.24
C ASP A 100 -1.13 -19.02 5.99
N PRO A 101 -0.87 -19.95 6.93
CA PRO A 101 0.38 -19.99 7.68
C PRO A 101 1.61 -20.30 6.83
N ALA A 102 1.46 -20.84 5.62
CA ALA A 102 2.57 -21.12 4.72
C ALA A 102 3.06 -19.89 3.95
N LEU A 103 2.24 -18.84 3.85
CA LEU A 103 2.62 -17.60 3.15
C LEU A 103 3.52 -16.72 4.03
N PRO A 104 4.63 -16.19 3.49
CA PRO A 104 5.60 -15.42 4.27
C PRO A 104 5.07 -14.03 4.64
N LEU A 105 5.52 -13.55 5.79
CA LEU A 105 5.37 -12.16 6.23
C LEU A 105 6.67 -11.70 6.87
N GLU A 106 7.04 -10.44 6.62
CA GLU A 106 8.21 -9.79 7.21
C GLU A 106 7.77 -8.78 8.28
N LEU A 107 8.57 -8.67 9.34
CA LEU A 107 8.46 -7.62 10.36
C LEU A 107 9.60 -6.61 10.16
N GLY A 108 9.41 -5.38 10.62
CA GLY A 108 10.35 -4.30 10.39
C GLY A 108 10.14 -3.59 9.04
N GLY A 109 10.99 -2.61 8.75
CA GLY A 109 10.96 -1.80 7.53
C GLY A 109 12.33 -1.24 7.21
#